data_AF-A0AAD2FS70-F1
#
_entry.id   AF-A0AAD2FS70-F1
#
_cell.length_a   1.000
_cell.length_b   1.000
_cell.length_c   1.000
_cell.angle_alpha   90.00
_cell.angle_beta   90.00
_cell.angle_gamma   90.00
#
_symmetry.space_group_name_H-M   'P 1'
#
loop_
_entity.id
_entity.type
_entity.pdbx_description
1 polymer ?
#
loop_
_entity_poly.entity_id
_entity_poly.type
_entity_poly.pdbx_seq_one_letter_code
_entity_poly.pdbx_strand_id
1 'polypeptide(L)'
;MKVFTMISWVAIVCNPVNALINARLSMSLKPHDAPLQAIPVQTVSLESLENHEDEGSYMAESIRKWLDDEWIPQDVHIKMAESAKKSYIACRESGQDDVMDILMAISNDLESNWQEYDADSFVNAWDIGNYASDYLINRSGNEGCECSAKIY
;
A
#
# COMPACT_ATOMS: atom_id res chain seq x y z
N MET A 1 -20.11 -38.81 42.32
CA MET A 1 -19.13 -39.73 41.70
C MET A 1 -18.15 -38.88 40.91
N LYS A 2 -16.91 -38.77 41.38
CA LYS A 2 -15.84 -37.96 40.76
C LYS A 2 -15.31 -38.71 39.54
N VAL A 3 -15.15 -38.05 38.40
CA VAL A 3 -14.34 -38.58 37.29
C VAL A 3 -13.35 -37.50 36.88
N PHE A 4 -12.10 -37.73 37.28
CA PHE A 4 -10.89 -37.06 36.82
C PHE A 4 -10.68 -37.39 35.34
N THR A 5 -10.34 -36.41 34.51
CA THR A 5 -9.68 -36.65 33.22
C THR A 5 -8.26 -36.14 33.29
N MET A 6 -7.35 -37.04 32.94
CA MET A 6 -5.90 -36.96 33.09
C MET A 6 -5.25 -36.02 32.06
N ILE A 7 -4.19 -35.36 32.52
CA ILE A 7 -3.19 -34.60 31.79
C ILE A 7 -2.42 -35.56 30.86
N SER A 8 -2.43 -35.28 29.55
CA SER A 8 -1.60 -36.00 28.57
C SER A 8 -0.19 -35.42 28.55
N TRP A 9 0.80 -36.28 28.74
CA TRP A 9 2.22 -35.96 28.75
C TRP A 9 2.82 -35.96 27.34
N VAL A 10 3.66 -34.95 27.11
CA VAL A 10 4.54 -34.76 25.96
C VAL A 10 5.58 -35.88 25.87
N ALA A 11 5.77 -36.44 24.68
CA ALA A 11 7.00 -37.12 24.30
C ALA A 11 7.33 -36.77 22.83
N ILE A 12 8.07 -35.68 22.64
CA ILE A 12 8.73 -35.38 21.36
C ILE A 12 10.05 -36.15 21.34
N VAL A 13 10.12 -37.16 20.47
CA VAL A 13 11.35 -37.92 20.20
C VAL A 13 12.31 -37.02 19.41
N CYS A 14 13.44 -36.67 20.02
CA CYS A 14 14.54 -35.97 19.35
C CYS A 14 15.27 -36.89 18.37
N ASN A 15 15.32 -36.50 17.09
CA ASN A 15 16.06 -37.17 16.02
C ASN A 15 17.51 -36.60 15.96
N PRO A 16 18.58 -37.42 16.01
CA PRO A 16 19.97 -36.96 16.23
C PRO A 16 20.67 -36.26 15.04
N VAL A 17 19.98 -35.96 13.94
CA VAL A 17 20.61 -35.34 12.75
C VAL A 17 20.84 -33.82 12.89
N ASN A 18 20.10 -33.14 13.78
CA ASN A 18 20.21 -31.68 13.95
C ASN A 18 21.42 -31.21 14.76
N ALA A 19 22.19 -32.11 15.38
CA ALA A 19 23.28 -31.72 16.28
C ALA A 19 24.53 -31.17 15.55
N LEU A 20 24.71 -31.44 14.26
CA LEU A 20 25.92 -31.08 13.52
C LEU A 20 25.83 -29.76 12.73
N ILE A 21 24.63 -29.23 12.47
CA ILE A 21 24.46 -27.94 11.79
C ILE A 21 24.75 -26.77 12.75
N ASN A 22 24.38 -26.92 14.03
CA ASN A 22 24.46 -25.84 15.01
C ASN A 22 25.89 -25.52 15.50
N ALA A 23 26.90 -26.33 15.15
CA ALA A 23 28.27 -26.12 15.64
C ALA A 23 29.11 -25.15 14.79
N ARG A 24 28.63 -24.70 13.62
CA ARG A 24 29.41 -23.87 12.67
C ARG A 24 28.91 -22.42 12.52
N LEU A 25 27.88 -22.03 13.25
CA LEU A 25 27.30 -20.68 13.25
C LEU A 25 27.65 -19.87 14.53
N SER A 26 28.67 -20.29 15.28
CA SER A 26 29.13 -19.58 16.49
C SER A 26 30.09 -18.42 16.22
N MET A 27 30.27 -18.01 14.95
CA MET A 27 31.00 -16.79 14.62
C MET A 27 30.09 -15.57 14.78
N SER A 28 30.03 -15.09 16.02
CA SER A 28 29.81 -13.70 16.42
C SER A 28 28.65 -12.95 15.76
N LEU A 29 27.41 -13.34 16.07
CA LEU A 29 26.31 -12.39 16.17
C LEU A 29 26.10 -12.13 17.67
N LYS A 30 26.47 -10.94 18.14
CA LYS A 30 26.06 -10.50 19.47
C LYS A 30 24.53 -10.38 19.45
N PRO A 31 23.79 -11.00 20.40
CA PRO A 31 22.37 -10.76 20.51
C PRO A 31 22.19 -9.27 20.86
N HIS A 32 21.65 -8.51 19.92
CA HIS A 32 21.28 -7.13 20.17
C HIS A 32 19.88 -7.16 20.79
N ASP A 33 19.82 -7.47 22.09
CA ASP A 33 18.58 -7.46 22.90
C ASP A 33 18.10 -6.02 23.17
N ALA A 34 18.16 -5.14 22.15
CA ALA A 34 17.47 -3.88 22.21
C ALA A 34 15.97 -4.16 22.08
N PRO A 35 15.12 -3.67 23.00
CA PRO A 35 13.68 -3.78 22.81
C PRO A 35 13.31 -3.13 21.49
N LEU A 36 12.67 -3.89 20.59
CA LEU A 36 12.06 -3.36 19.36
C LEU A 36 10.99 -2.37 19.80
N GLN A 37 11.34 -1.09 19.88
CA GLN A 37 10.34 -0.05 20.04
C GLN A 37 9.59 0.03 18.72
N ALA A 38 8.30 -0.32 18.75
CA ALA A 38 7.41 -0.06 17.64
C ALA A 38 7.32 1.45 17.45
N ILE A 39 7.98 1.96 16.42
CA ILE A 39 7.82 3.37 16.02
C ILE A 39 6.41 3.47 15.43
N PRO A 40 5.54 4.35 15.94
CA PRO A 40 4.21 4.52 15.37
C PRO A 40 4.35 4.99 13.92
N VAL A 41 3.60 4.36 13.01
CA VAL A 41 3.51 4.80 11.62
C VAL A 41 2.81 6.16 11.60
N GLN A 42 3.39 7.12 10.90
CA GLN A 42 2.78 8.42 10.69
C GLN A 42 1.69 8.26 9.63
N THR A 43 0.45 8.57 10.00
CA THR A 43 -0.71 8.56 9.10
C THR A 43 -0.96 9.97 8.57
N VAL A 44 -1.42 10.06 7.32
CA VAL A 44 -1.81 11.33 6.70
C VAL A 44 -3.31 11.29 6.50
N SER A 45 -4.02 12.12 7.25
CA SER A 45 -5.48 12.26 7.14
C SER A 45 -5.84 13.32 6.11
N LEU A 46 -6.90 13.04 5.37
CA LEU A 46 -7.48 13.88 4.33
C LEU A 46 -8.83 14.46 4.74
N GLU A 47 -9.20 14.44 6.03
CA GLU A 47 -10.44 15.03 6.55
C GLU A 47 -10.68 16.48 6.09
N SER A 48 -9.62 17.24 5.81
CA SER A 48 -9.72 18.61 5.29
C SER A 48 -10.26 18.72 3.85
N LEU A 49 -10.29 17.63 3.10
CA LEU A 49 -10.73 17.58 1.70
C LEU A 49 -12.19 17.10 1.63
N GLU A 50 -13.14 18.01 1.88
CA GLU A 50 -14.56 17.66 2.05
C GLU A 50 -15.29 17.39 0.72
N ASN A 51 -14.89 18.05 -0.38
CA ASN A 51 -15.55 17.87 -1.68
C ASN A 51 -14.87 16.75 -2.48
N HIS A 52 -15.29 15.52 -2.22
CA HIS A 52 -14.71 14.31 -2.80
C HIS A 52 -14.85 14.25 -4.34
N GLU A 53 -15.95 14.76 -4.89
CA GLU A 53 -16.17 14.72 -6.34
C GLU A 53 -15.22 15.65 -7.09
N ASP A 54 -15.08 16.89 -6.63
CA ASP A 54 -14.17 17.86 -7.24
C ASP A 54 -12.72 17.42 -7.07
N GLU A 55 -12.32 17.01 -5.85
CA GLU A 55 -10.95 16.58 -5.59
C GLU A 55 -10.59 15.31 -6.35
N GLY A 56 -11.51 14.34 -6.45
CA GLY A 56 -11.33 13.14 -7.27
C GLY A 56 -11.20 13.46 -8.76
N SER A 57 -11.92 14.49 -9.23
CA SER A 57 -11.82 14.97 -10.62
C SER A 57 -10.47 15.63 -10.91
N TYR A 58 -9.99 16.48 -10.00
CA TYR A 58 -8.67 17.10 -10.12
C TYR A 58 -7.54 16.06 -10.05
N MET A 59 -7.65 15.07 -9.15
CA MET A 59 -6.71 13.96 -9.07
C MET A 59 -6.67 13.17 -10.38
N ALA A 60 -7.82 12.80 -10.95
CA ALA A 60 -7.88 12.10 -12.23
C ALA A 60 -7.29 12.93 -13.39
N GLU A 61 -7.60 14.22 -13.46
CA GLU A 61 -7.00 15.09 -14.47
C GLU A 61 -5.47 15.15 -14.31
N SER A 62 -4.99 15.19 -13.07
CA SER A 62 -3.57 15.21 -12.73
C SER A 62 -2.88 13.91 -13.14
N ILE A 63 -3.44 12.75 -12.80
CA ILE A 63 -2.97 11.42 -13.21
C ILE A 63 -2.87 11.35 -14.73
N ARG A 64 -3.94 11.72 -15.45
CA ARG A 64 -3.94 11.70 -16.92
C ARG A 64 -2.83 12.57 -17.49
N LYS A 65 -2.67 13.81 -17.01
CA LYS A 65 -1.63 14.73 -17.50
C LYS A 65 -0.22 14.20 -17.22
N TRP A 66 0.01 13.61 -16.06
CA TRP A 66 1.28 12.97 -15.73
C TRP A 66 1.58 11.82 -16.69
N LEU A 67 0.61 10.94 -16.93
CA LEU A 67 0.77 9.84 -17.88
C LEU A 67 0.96 10.34 -19.33
N ASP A 68 0.24 11.38 -19.74
CA ASP A 68 0.37 11.95 -21.07
C ASP A 68 1.72 12.64 -21.31
N ASP A 69 2.31 13.23 -20.26
CA ASP A 69 3.58 13.97 -20.33
C ASP A 69 4.81 13.05 -20.34
N GLU A 70 4.80 12.00 -19.52
CA GLU A 70 5.94 11.08 -19.40
C GLU A 70 6.00 10.06 -20.56
N TRP A 71 4.85 9.68 -21.11
CA TRP A 71 4.76 8.75 -22.23
C TRP A 71 4.28 9.47 -23.50
N ILE A 72 2.99 9.39 -23.80
CA ILE A 72 2.28 10.12 -24.87
C ILE A 72 0.78 10.06 -24.55
N PRO A 73 -0.05 10.98 -25.07
CA PRO A 73 -1.49 10.91 -24.86
C PRO A 73 -2.12 9.61 -25.35
N GLN A 74 -2.86 8.93 -24.46
CA GLN A 74 -3.54 7.67 -24.77
C GLN A 74 -4.90 7.54 -24.08
N ASP A 75 -5.83 6.82 -24.72
CA ASP A 75 -7.17 6.56 -24.16
C ASP A 75 -7.11 5.73 -22.86
N VAL A 76 -6.09 4.88 -22.70
CA VAL A 76 -5.91 4.08 -21.49
C VAL A 76 -5.62 4.96 -20.27
N HIS A 77 -4.92 6.08 -20.44
CA HIS A 77 -4.64 7.02 -19.35
C HIS A 77 -5.93 7.65 -18.82
N ILE A 78 -6.87 7.98 -19.70
CA ILE A 78 -8.21 8.48 -19.33
C ILE A 78 -8.95 7.42 -18.51
N LYS A 79 -8.96 6.17 -18.98
CA LYS A 79 -9.66 5.08 -18.29
C LYS A 79 -9.08 4.80 -16.90
N MET A 80 -7.77 4.75 -16.78
CA MET A 80 -7.09 4.53 -15.49
C MET A 80 -7.33 5.68 -14.51
N ALA A 81 -7.26 6.93 -14.99
CA ALA A 81 -7.58 8.11 -14.19
C ALA A 81 -9.04 8.09 -13.69
N GLU A 82 -9.99 7.73 -14.55
CA GLU A 82 -11.40 7.61 -14.17
C GLU A 82 -11.65 6.47 -13.16
N SER A 83 -10.94 5.35 -13.27
CA SER A 83 -11.02 4.26 -12.27
C SER A 83 -10.47 4.73 -10.92
N ALA A 84 -9.31 5.40 -10.92
CA ALA A 84 -8.71 5.97 -9.71
C ALA A 84 -9.66 6.97 -9.03
N LYS A 85 -10.32 7.85 -9.79
CA LYS A 85 -11.35 8.77 -9.26
C LYS A 85 -12.50 8.01 -8.57
N LYS A 86 -13.06 6.99 -9.22
CA LYS A 86 -14.18 6.23 -8.65
C LYS A 86 -13.77 5.54 -7.36
N SER A 87 -12.59 4.93 -7.34
CA SER A 87 -12.04 4.28 -6.16
C SER A 87 -11.78 5.26 -5.02
N TYR A 88 -11.23 6.44 -5.31
CA TYR A 88 -11.08 7.53 -4.34
C TYR A 88 -12.43 7.94 -3.75
N ILE A 89 -13.42 8.29 -4.58
CA ILE A 89 -14.74 8.74 -4.09
C ILE A 89 -15.38 7.66 -3.23
N ALA A 90 -15.40 6.41 -3.69
CA ALA A 90 -15.99 5.30 -2.93
C ALA A 90 -15.30 5.11 -1.57
N CYS A 91 -13.97 5.21 -1.54
CA CYS A 91 -13.17 5.11 -0.31
C CYS A 91 -13.54 6.25 0.65
N ARG A 92 -13.57 7.49 0.16
CA ARG A 92 -13.90 8.70 0.92
C ARG A 92 -15.33 8.71 1.44
N GLU A 93 -16.30 8.30 0.63
CA GLU A 93 -17.72 8.19 1.02
C GLU A 93 -17.96 7.09 2.08
N SER A 94 -17.07 6.10 2.14
CA SER A 94 -17.10 5.07 3.20
C SER A 94 -16.45 5.52 4.52
N GLY A 95 -16.00 6.77 4.60
CA GLY A 95 -15.37 7.36 5.78
C GLY A 95 -13.92 6.92 5.98
N GLN A 96 -13.24 6.50 4.91
CA GLN A 96 -11.80 6.26 4.94
C GLN A 96 -11.08 7.57 4.56
N ASP A 97 -10.39 8.14 5.54
CA ASP A 97 -9.72 9.42 5.40
C ASP A 97 -8.19 9.31 5.35
N ASP A 98 -7.63 8.10 5.46
CA ASP A 98 -6.18 7.89 5.41
C ASP A 98 -5.69 7.72 3.96
N VAL A 99 -4.58 8.37 3.64
CA VAL A 99 -3.95 8.29 2.31
C VAL A 99 -3.58 6.86 1.92
N MET A 100 -3.13 6.03 2.88
CA MET A 100 -2.76 4.64 2.59
C MET A 100 -3.98 3.82 2.20
N ASP A 101 -5.12 3.99 2.88
CA ASP A 101 -6.35 3.29 2.55
C ASP A 101 -6.81 3.61 1.12
N ILE A 102 -6.66 4.87 0.71
CA ILE A 102 -6.99 5.33 -0.65
C ILE A 102 -6.01 4.77 -1.68
N LEU A 103 -4.71 4.82 -1.42
CA LEU A 103 -3.69 4.23 -2.30
C LEU A 103 -3.98 2.76 -2.53
N MET A 104 -4.27 2.03 -1.46
CA MET A 104 -4.61 0.60 -1.52
C MET A 104 -5.89 0.38 -2.33
N ALA A 105 -6.93 1.19 -2.10
CA ALA A 105 -8.18 1.08 -2.84
C ALA A 105 -7.97 1.29 -4.36
N ILE A 106 -7.23 2.34 -4.75
CA ILE A 106 -6.93 2.65 -6.15
C ILE A 106 -6.09 1.54 -6.79
N SER A 107 -5.01 1.13 -6.12
CA SER A 107 -4.08 0.13 -6.67
C SER A 107 -4.77 -1.22 -6.87
N ASN A 108 -5.56 -1.66 -5.90
CA ASN A 108 -6.30 -2.92 -5.99
C ASN A 108 -7.39 -2.90 -7.06
N ASP A 109 -8.10 -1.77 -7.23
CA ASP A 109 -9.10 -1.61 -8.28
C ASP A 109 -8.47 -1.68 -9.68
N LEU A 110 -7.37 -0.94 -9.88
CA LEU A 110 -6.65 -0.97 -11.15
C LEU A 110 -6.04 -2.35 -11.43
N GLU A 111 -5.45 -3.01 -10.43
CA GLU A 111 -4.88 -4.36 -10.57
C GLU A 111 -5.96 -5.41 -10.86
N SER A 112 -7.14 -5.29 -10.23
CA SER A 112 -8.27 -6.20 -10.49
C SER A 112 -8.80 -6.08 -11.92
N ASN A 113 -8.73 -4.88 -12.49
CA ASN A 113 -9.18 -4.57 -13.85
C ASN A 113 -8.01 -4.52 -14.86
N TRP A 114 -6.82 -5.02 -14.49
CA TRP A 114 -5.59 -4.79 -15.26
C TRP A 114 -5.67 -5.23 -16.72
N GLN A 115 -6.46 -6.27 -17.03
CA GLN A 115 -6.69 -6.75 -18.40
C GLN A 115 -7.24 -5.66 -19.34
N GLU A 116 -7.89 -4.62 -18.81
CA GLU A 116 -8.40 -3.49 -19.59
C GLU A 116 -7.30 -2.47 -19.96
N TYR A 117 -6.16 -2.50 -19.26
CA TYR A 117 -5.09 -1.50 -19.35
C TYR A 117 -3.76 -2.07 -19.86
N ASP A 118 -3.50 -3.37 -19.61
CA ASP A 118 -2.20 -4.05 -19.80
C ASP A 118 -1.59 -3.90 -21.21
N ALA A 119 -2.42 -3.81 -22.24
CA ALA A 119 -1.92 -3.75 -23.62
C ALA A 119 -1.17 -2.45 -23.94
N ASP A 120 -1.59 -1.34 -23.32
CA ASP A 120 -1.15 0.01 -23.67
C ASP A 120 -0.62 0.81 -22.46
N SER A 121 -0.68 0.25 -21.24
CA SER A 121 -0.14 0.89 -20.03
C SER A 121 1.36 0.62 -19.90
N PHE A 122 2.16 1.68 -19.90
CA PHE A 122 3.61 1.63 -19.61
C PHE A 122 3.95 1.73 -18.12
N VAL A 123 2.93 1.90 -17.27
CA VAL A 123 3.00 1.90 -15.81
C VAL A 123 2.26 0.69 -15.25
N ASN A 124 2.46 0.39 -13.97
CA ASN A 124 1.64 -0.59 -13.25
C ASN A 124 0.58 0.11 -12.35
N ALA A 125 -0.36 -0.66 -11.82
CA ALA A 125 -1.42 -0.16 -10.94
C ALA A 125 -0.90 0.58 -9.69
N TRP A 126 0.20 0.08 -9.10
CA TRP A 126 0.81 0.63 -7.90
C TRP A 126 1.55 1.95 -8.18
N ASP A 127 2.08 2.14 -9.38
CA ASP A 127 2.67 3.44 -9.78
C ASP A 127 1.60 4.54 -9.76
N ILE A 128 0.39 4.22 -10.23
CA ILE A 128 -0.75 5.14 -10.22
C ILE A 128 -1.24 5.39 -8.79
N GLY A 129 -1.31 4.34 -7.96
CA GLY A 129 -1.63 4.47 -6.54
C GLY A 129 -0.64 5.37 -5.79
N ASN A 130 0.66 5.20 -6.03
CA ASN A 130 1.71 6.03 -5.45
C ASN A 130 1.62 7.50 -5.93
N TYR A 131 1.37 7.71 -7.22
CA TYR A 131 1.12 9.06 -7.74
C TYR A 131 -0.09 9.70 -7.05
N ALA A 132 -1.18 8.95 -6.90
CA ALA A 132 -2.38 9.44 -6.22
C ALA A 132 -2.11 9.79 -4.75
N SER A 133 -1.32 9.00 -4.02
CA SER A 133 -0.93 9.37 -2.65
C SER A 133 -0.11 10.65 -2.60
N ASP A 134 0.85 10.82 -3.52
CA ASP A 134 1.68 12.02 -3.57
C ASP A 134 0.85 13.27 -3.88
N TYR A 135 -0.10 13.15 -4.81
CA TYR A 135 -1.10 14.17 -5.10
C TYR A 135 -1.88 14.56 -3.84
N LEU A 136 -2.44 13.59 -3.12
CA LEU A 136 -3.28 13.84 -1.95
C LEU A 136 -2.49 14.41 -0.76
N ILE A 137 -1.26 13.96 -0.54
CA ILE A 137 -0.34 14.52 0.46
C ILE A 137 -0.09 16.00 0.15
N ASN A 138 0.22 16.33 -1.10
CA ASN A 138 0.41 17.71 -1.53
C ASN A 138 -0.85 18.57 -1.30
N ARG A 139 -2.03 18.04 -1.68
CA ARG A 139 -3.31 18.73 -1.55
C ARG A 139 -3.78 18.93 -0.12
N SER A 140 -3.43 18.02 0.80
CA SER A 140 -3.71 18.14 2.24
C SER A 140 -2.84 19.17 2.95
N GLY A 141 -1.86 19.76 2.25
CA GLY A 141 -0.94 20.75 2.82
C GLY A 141 0.22 20.15 3.62
N ASN A 142 0.42 18.83 3.52
CA ASN A 142 1.59 18.15 4.08
C ASN A 142 2.77 18.25 3.11
N GLU A 143 3.99 18.16 3.65
CA GLU A 143 5.20 18.14 2.82
C GLU A 143 5.30 16.80 2.08
N GLY A 144 5.40 16.84 0.75
CA GLY A 144 5.60 15.64 -0.10
C GLY A 144 7.07 15.19 -0.15
N CYS A 145 7.36 14.13 -0.92
CA CYS A 145 8.74 13.71 -1.19
C CYS A 145 9.37 14.60 -2.27
N GLU A 146 10.65 14.97 -2.13
CA GLU A 146 11.42 15.60 -3.23
C GLU A 146 11.58 14.68 -4.45
N CYS A 147 11.32 13.38 -4.27
CA CYS A 147 11.39 12.34 -5.28
C CYS A 147 10.06 12.13 -6.03
N SER A 148 8.98 12.80 -5.63
CA SER A 148 7.66 12.63 -6.20
C SER A 148 7.58 13.12 -7.65
N ALA A 149 6.71 12.49 -8.44
CA ALA A 149 6.42 12.94 -9.78
C ALA A 149 5.80 14.35 -9.77
N LYS A 150 5.88 15.03 -10.91
CA LYS A 150 5.26 16.35 -11.07
C LYS A 150 3.75 16.24 -10.94
N ILE A 151 3.19 16.98 -9.99
CA ILE A 151 1.75 17.13 -9.80
C ILE A 151 1.21 18.24 -10.71
N TYR A 152 0.11 17.95 -11.39
CA TYR A 152 -0.58 18.81 -12.35
C TYR A 152 -1.88 19.40 -11.81
#